data_AF-A0AAV5X0M8-F1
#
_entry.id   AF-A0AAV5X0M8-F1
#
_cell.length_a   1.000
_cell.length_b   1.000
_cell.length_c   1.000
_cell.angle_alpha   90.00
_cell.angle_beta   90.00
_cell.angle_gamma   90.00
#
_symmetry.space_group_name_H-M   'P 1'
#
loop_
_entity.id
_entity.type
_entity.pdbx_description
1 polymer ?
#
loop_
_entity_poly.entity_id
_entity_poly.type
_entity_poly.pdbx_seq_one_letter_code
_entity_poly.pdbx_strand_id
1 'polypeptide(L)'
;VVIAAFLPFSCRSTCPNHSLLGCVLRLKAQRVPFEKNMLNVVFNIATEAKLLRTCRVYSNTMPCFREKIVECGDDKQKRMLEEVGRMLMFICSPFSLQRQRQLIKHQRCISAVLNLPPTTDCPVENHLYSRDLSSCRANCIDQSSNFLCTMQTWMSEQNVCTMQSLQHKCGEEAASLYEQMQVTVFEPHFPIICDKV
;
A
#
# COMPACT_ATOMS: atom_id res chain seq x y z
N VAL A 1 6.95 -16.88 53.76
CA VAL A 1 5.93 -16.29 52.85
C VAL A 1 6.65 -15.86 51.58
N VAL A 2 6.50 -16.66 50.53
CA VAL A 2 7.08 -16.43 49.21
C VAL A 2 5.96 -15.90 48.34
N ILE A 3 6.04 -14.65 47.87
CA ILE A 3 5.47 -14.25 46.58
C ILE A 3 6.41 -13.22 45.96
N ALA A 4 7.33 -13.72 45.15
CA ALA A 4 8.00 -12.93 44.13
C ALA A 4 6.93 -12.51 43.11
N ALA A 5 6.60 -11.23 43.06
CA ALA A 5 5.77 -10.66 42.00
C ALA A 5 6.59 -10.63 40.71
N PHE A 6 6.53 -11.73 39.96
CA PHE A 6 6.79 -11.74 38.53
C PHE A 6 5.76 -10.84 37.85
N LEU A 7 6.09 -9.56 37.69
CA LEU A 7 5.58 -8.82 36.55
C LEU A 7 6.36 -9.34 35.34
N PRO A 8 5.74 -10.05 34.38
CA PRO A 8 6.40 -10.21 33.10
C PRO A 8 6.47 -8.81 32.53
N PHE A 9 7.67 -8.25 32.50
CA PHE A 9 8.06 -7.26 31.51
C PHE A 9 7.66 -7.82 30.15
N SER A 10 6.43 -7.54 29.74
CA SER A 10 5.92 -7.86 28.42
C SER A 10 6.57 -6.86 27.47
N CYS A 11 7.85 -7.10 27.22
CA CYS A 11 8.56 -6.54 26.08
C CYS A 11 7.77 -7.03 24.86
N ARG A 12 6.87 -6.19 24.34
CA ARG A 12 6.16 -6.41 23.07
C ARG A 12 7.20 -6.39 21.96
N SER A 13 7.93 -7.49 21.86
CA SER A 13 8.84 -7.73 20.75
C SER A 13 7.97 -8.09 19.55
N THR A 14 8.12 -7.33 18.46
CA THR A 14 7.70 -7.67 17.11
C THR A 14 7.87 -9.17 16.88
N CYS A 15 6.90 -9.86 16.24
CA CYS A 15 7.03 -11.30 15.95
C CYS A 15 8.42 -11.56 15.38
N PRO A 16 9.24 -12.40 16.03
CA PRO A 16 10.59 -12.61 15.57
C PRO A 16 10.56 -13.31 14.22
N ASN A 17 11.48 -12.95 13.33
CA ASN A 17 11.46 -13.41 11.93
C ASN A 17 11.41 -14.95 11.79
N HIS A 18 11.96 -15.69 12.75
CA HIS A 18 11.93 -17.15 12.75
C HIS A 18 10.49 -17.71 12.88
N SER A 19 9.59 -17.01 13.58
CA SER A 19 8.18 -17.42 13.72
C SER A 19 7.41 -17.35 12.40
N LEU A 20 7.84 -16.49 11.46
CA LEU A 20 7.23 -16.33 10.13
C LEU A 20 7.98 -17.13 9.05
N LEU A 21 9.13 -17.72 9.38
CA LEU A 21 10.01 -18.39 8.42
C LEU A 21 9.28 -19.51 7.67
N GLY A 22 8.49 -20.32 8.36
CA GLY A 22 7.70 -21.38 7.74
C GLY A 22 6.73 -20.87 6.67
N CYS A 23 6.06 -19.74 6.92
CA CYS A 23 5.15 -19.11 5.95
C CYS A 23 5.92 -18.54 4.75
N VAL A 24 7.06 -17.89 4.99
CA VAL A 24 7.93 -17.36 3.93
C VAL A 24 8.50 -18.48 3.05
N LEU A 25 8.92 -19.59 3.65
CA LEU A 25 9.43 -20.75 2.91
C LEU A 25 8.35 -21.35 1.99
N ARG A 26 7.08 -21.38 2.41
CA ARG A 26 5.96 -21.80 1.55
C ARG A 26 5.79 -20.89 0.33
N LEU A 27 5.89 -19.57 0.49
CA LEU A 27 5.86 -18.62 -0.64
C LEU A 27 7.05 -18.83 -1.59
N LYS A 28 8.27 -18.91 -1.03
CA LYS A 28 9.50 -19.07 -1.81
C LYS A 28 9.54 -20.39 -2.58
N ALA A 29 9.07 -21.49 -1.98
CA ALA A 29 8.98 -22.80 -2.64
C ALA A 29 8.09 -22.74 -3.91
N GLN A 30 7.08 -21.87 -3.90
CA GLN A 30 6.16 -21.67 -5.03
C GLN A 30 6.67 -20.64 -6.04
N ARG A 31 7.90 -20.12 -5.90
CA ARG A 31 8.54 -19.13 -6.78
C ARG A 31 7.71 -17.85 -6.98
N VAL A 32 6.98 -17.44 -5.96
CA VAL A 32 6.25 -16.16 -5.94
C VAL A 32 7.12 -15.12 -5.23
N PRO A 33 7.31 -13.93 -5.81
CA PRO A 33 8.10 -12.88 -5.16
C PRO A 33 7.47 -12.48 -3.83
N PHE A 34 8.31 -12.29 -2.81
CA PHE A 34 7.93 -11.78 -1.51
C PHE A 34 8.73 -10.52 -1.24
N GLU A 35 8.08 -9.37 -1.29
CA GLU A 35 8.70 -8.06 -1.07
C GLU A 35 8.04 -7.32 0.08
N LYS A 36 8.78 -6.37 0.66
CA LYS A 36 8.24 -5.43 1.66
C LYS A 36 7.20 -4.48 1.04
N ASN A 37 7.36 -4.13 -0.23
CA ASN A 37 6.43 -3.29 -0.96
C ASN A 37 5.57 -4.17 -1.89
N MET A 38 4.31 -4.36 -1.51
CA MET A 38 3.39 -5.20 -2.29
C MET A 38 3.05 -4.58 -3.66
N LEU A 39 3.22 -3.26 -3.85
CA LEU A 39 3.06 -2.60 -5.15
C LEU A 39 4.05 -3.15 -6.18
N ASN A 40 5.29 -3.40 -5.76
CA ASN A 40 6.31 -3.99 -6.63
C ASN A 40 5.92 -5.41 -7.04
N VAL A 41 5.36 -6.20 -6.12
CA VAL A 41 4.87 -7.54 -6.44
C VAL A 41 3.81 -7.45 -7.51
N VAL A 42 2.84 -6.54 -7.36
CA VAL A 42 1.67 -6.37 -8.22
C VAL A 42 2.02 -5.83 -9.61
N PHE A 43 2.83 -4.78 -9.70
CA PHE A 43 3.15 -4.14 -10.98
C PHE A 43 4.27 -4.84 -11.76
N ASN A 44 4.89 -5.88 -11.20
CA ASN A 44 5.84 -6.76 -11.90
C ASN A 44 5.21 -8.07 -12.43
N ILE A 45 3.89 -8.21 -12.40
CA ILE A 45 3.16 -9.41 -12.85
C ILE A 45 2.84 -9.36 -14.35
N ALA A 46 3.86 -9.57 -15.18
CA ALA A 46 3.77 -9.43 -16.64
C ALA A 46 2.68 -10.26 -17.37
N THR A 47 2.06 -11.27 -16.75
CA THR A 47 1.15 -12.22 -17.43
C THR A 47 0.00 -12.67 -16.54
N GLU A 48 -1.14 -13.00 -17.14
CA GLU A 48 -2.32 -13.56 -16.45
C GLU A 48 -1.99 -14.85 -15.68
N ALA A 49 -1.24 -15.78 -16.30
CA ALA A 49 -0.85 -17.03 -15.63
C ALA A 49 -0.03 -16.78 -14.35
N LYS A 50 0.90 -15.81 -14.39
CA LYS A 50 1.68 -15.38 -13.21
C LYS A 50 0.78 -14.72 -12.16
N LEU A 51 -0.23 -13.95 -12.58
CA LEU A 51 -1.18 -13.30 -11.69
C LEU A 51 -2.03 -14.33 -10.95
N LEU A 52 -2.67 -15.25 -11.67
CA LEU A 52 -3.48 -16.32 -11.10
C LEU A 52 -2.66 -17.21 -10.16
N ARG A 53 -1.43 -17.55 -10.54
CA ARG A 53 -0.50 -18.28 -9.67
C ARG A 53 -0.19 -17.52 -8.40
N THR A 54 0.12 -16.22 -8.51
CA THR A 54 0.42 -15.35 -7.37
C THR A 54 -0.78 -15.28 -6.44
N CYS A 55 -1.97 -15.00 -6.97
CA CYS A 55 -3.23 -15.00 -6.23
C CYS A 55 -3.45 -16.31 -5.47
N ARG A 56 -3.35 -17.47 -6.15
CA ARG A 56 -3.53 -18.78 -5.52
C ARG A 56 -2.54 -19.03 -4.38
N VAL A 57 -1.26 -18.76 -4.61
CA VAL A 57 -0.19 -19.00 -3.63
C VAL A 57 -0.34 -18.10 -2.42
N TYR A 58 -0.61 -16.81 -2.62
CA TYR A 58 -0.83 -15.87 -1.53
C TYR A 58 -2.10 -16.23 -0.75
N SER A 59 -3.24 -16.47 -1.41
CA SER A 59 -4.48 -16.88 -0.73
C SER A 59 -4.30 -18.13 0.14
N ASN A 60 -3.52 -19.11 -0.34
CA ASN A 60 -3.22 -20.32 0.42
C ASN A 60 -2.24 -20.10 1.59
N THR A 61 -1.37 -19.09 1.50
CA THR A 61 -0.32 -18.86 2.51
C THR A 61 -0.72 -17.80 3.54
N MET A 62 -1.65 -16.90 3.21
CA MET A 62 -2.15 -15.85 4.12
C MET A 62 -2.65 -16.36 5.47
N PRO A 63 -3.36 -17.51 5.57
CA PRO A 63 -3.75 -18.07 6.87
C PRO A 63 -2.56 -18.32 7.81
N CYS A 64 -1.43 -18.79 7.28
CA CYS A 64 -0.20 -19.01 8.06
C CYS A 64 0.32 -17.71 8.67
N PHE A 65 0.37 -16.63 7.88
CA PHE A 65 0.78 -15.31 8.38
C PHE A 65 -0.22 -14.75 9.39
N ARG A 66 -1.53 -14.92 9.15
CA ARG A 66 -2.59 -14.46 10.07
C ARG A 66 -2.49 -15.15 11.42
N GLU A 67 -2.35 -16.47 11.44
CA GLU A 67 -2.19 -17.23 12.69
C GLU A 67 -1.00 -16.71 13.51
N LYS A 68 0.16 -16.55 12.89
CA LYS A 68 1.38 -16.10 13.57
C LYS A 68 1.35 -14.64 14.01
N ILE A 69 0.80 -13.74 13.19
CA ILE A 69 0.72 -12.32 13.52
C ILE A 69 -0.35 -12.05 14.59
N VAL A 70 -1.42 -12.85 14.66
CA VAL A 70 -2.37 -12.77 15.78
C VAL A 70 -1.70 -13.20 17.09
N GLU A 71 -0.85 -14.22 17.04
CA GLU A 71 -0.16 -14.78 18.21
C GLU A 71 0.90 -13.82 18.80
N CYS A 72 1.77 -13.22 17.98
CA CYS A 72 2.91 -12.41 18.47
C CYS A 72 3.05 -11.03 17.82
N GLY A 73 2.16 -10.64 16.92
CA GLY A 73 2.36 -9.47 16.06
C GLY A 73 2.11 -8.14 16.77
N ASP A 74 2.98 -7.16 16.48
CA ASP A 74 2.75 -5.77 16.85
C ASP A 74 1.77 -5.07 15.87
N ASP A 75 1.39 -3.83 16.19
CA ASP A 75 0.43 -3.07 15.38
C ASP A 75 0.96 -2.74 13.97
N LYS A 76 2.28 -2.73 13.77
CA LYS A 76 2.89 -2.50 12.45
C LYS A 76 2.75 -3.75 11.59
N GLN A 77 3.03 -4.93 12.14
CA GLN A 77 2.88 -6.21 11.45
C GLN A 77 1.42 -6.52 11.13
N LYS A 78 0.51 -6.21 12.05
CA LYS A 78 -0.94 -6.34 11.82
C LYS A 78 -1.41 -5.45 10.68
N ARG A 79 -1.05 -4.16 10.67
CA ARG A 79 -1.38 -3.24 9.57
C ARG A 79 -0.82 -3.70 8.22
N MET A 80 0.45 -4.11 8.18
CA MET A 80 1.05 -4.65 6.96
C MET A 80 0.32 -5.90 6.45
N LEU A 81 -0.08 -6.81 7.35
CA LEU A 81 -0.85 -8.00 6.97
C LEU A 81 -2.23 -7.63 6.39
N GLU A 82 -2.90 -6.64 6.99
CA GLU A 82 -4.18 -6.13 6.51
C GLU A 82 -4.06 -5.48 5.13
N GLU A 83 -3.04 -4.66 4.90
CA GLU A 83 -2.76 -4.04 3.59
C GLU A 83 -2.52 -5.10 2.52
N VAL A 84 -1.69 -6.11 2.80
CA VAL A 84 -1.49 -7.25 1.88
C VAL A 84 -2.81 -7.99 1.64
N GLY A 85 -3.62 -8.20 2.69
CA GLY A 85 -4.94 -8.80 2.57
C GLY A 85 -5.88 -8.00 1.66
N ARG A 86 -5.97 -6.67 1.85
CA ARG A 86 -6.78 -5.76 1.01
C ARG A 86 -6.28 -5.75 -0.44
N MET A 87 -4.96 -5.72 -0.66
CA MET A 87 -4.36 -5.80 -1.99
C MET A 87 -4.73 -7.10 -2.70
N LEU A 88 -4.61 -8.24 -2.00
CA LEU A 88 -5.01 -9.53 -2.55
C LEU A 88 -6.50 -9.57 -2.85
N MET A 89 -7.36 -9.04 -1.98
CA MET A 89 -8.80 -8.96 -2.25
C MET A 89 -9.12 -8.07 -3.45
N PHE A 90 -8.43 -6.94 -3.59
CA PHE A 90 -8.61 -6.01 -4.72
C PHE A 90 -8.31 -6.71 -6.06
N ILE A 91 -7.22 -7.49 -6.12
CA ILE A 91 -6.68 -8.07 -7.36
C ILE A 91 -7.17 -9.50 -7.61
N CYS A 92 -7.37 -10.31 -6.59
CA CYS A 92 -7.58 -11.76 -6.70
C CYS A 92 -9.01 -12.22 -6.40
N SER A 93 -9.93 -11.30 -6.10
CA SER A 93 -11.36 -11.61 -5.94
C SER A 93 -11.96 -12.23 -7.21
N PRO A 94 -12.97 -13.11 -7.12
CA PRO A 94 -13.66 -13.64 -8.30
C PRO A 94 -14.27 -12.55 -9.21
N PHE A 95 -14.53 -11.36 -8.66
CA PHE A 95 -15.11 -10.22 -9.38
C PHE A 95 -14.07 -9.20 -9.88
N SER A 96 -12.77 -9.46 -9.72
CA SER A 96 -11.71 -8.52 -10.09
C SER A 96 -11.21 -8.69 -11.53
N LEU A 97 -11.84 -9.52 -12.36
CA LEU A 97 -11.35 -9.83 -13.72
C LEU A 97 -11.04 -8.59 -14.56
N GLN A 98 -11.90 -7.56 -14.50
CA GLN A 98 -11.65 -6.28 -15.18
C GLN A 98 -10.39 -5.60 -14.65
N ARG A 99 -10.21 -5.52 -13.32
CA ARG A 99 -9.01 -4.95 -12.69
C ARG A 99 -7.75 -5.75 -13.02
N GLN A 100 -7.84 -7.08 -13.07
CA GLN A 100 -6.73 -7.95 -13.47
C GLN A 100 -6.29 -7.66 -14.91
N ARG A 101 -7.25 -7.52 -15.84
CA ARG A 101 -6.96 -7.14 -17.24
C ARG A 101 -6.30 -5.76 -17.33
N GLN A 102 -6.84 -4.78 -16.61
CA GLN A 102 -6.29 -3.42 -16.57
C GLN A 102 -4.88 -3.39 -15.96
N LEU A 103 -4.64 -4.15 -14.88
CA LEU A 103 -3.32 -4.32 -14.29
C LEU A 103 -2.34 -4.89 -15.31
N ILE A 104 -2.67 -6.00 -15.96
CA ILE A 104 -1.79 -6.63 -16.95
C ILE A 104 -1.43 -5.68 -18.09
N LYS A 105 -2.42 -4.90 -18.55
CA LYS A 105 -2.29 -3.91 -19.63
C LYS A 105 -1.38 -2.73 -19.23
N HIS A 106 -1.55 -2.18 -18.03
CA HIS A 106 -0.93 -0.89 -17.66
C HIS A 106 0.27 -0.99 -16.71
N GLN A 107 0.50 -2.15 -16.08
CA GLN A 107 1.52 -2.33 -15.03
C GLN A 107 2.93 -1.84 -15.40
N ARG A 108 3.38 -2.04 -16.64
CA ARG A 108 4.75 -1.66 -17.05
C ARG A 108 4.89 -0.14 -17.06
N CYS A 109 3.87 0.55 -17.56
CA CYS A 109 3.87 2.01 -17.59
C CYS A 109 3.73 2.57 -16.17
N ILE A 110 2.79 2.03 -15.38
CA ILE A 110 2.60 2.46 -13.98
C ILE A 110 3.90 2.27 -13.21
N SER A 111 4.53 1.10 -13.28
CA SER A 111 5.82 0.84 -12.62
C SER A 111 6.92 1.79 -13.09
N ALA A 112 7.00 2.09 -14.39
CA ALA A 112 7.99 3.03 -14.91
C ALA A 112 7.81 4.45 -14.33
N VAL A 113 6.56 4.91 -14.15
CA VAL A 113 6.27 6.21 -13.51
C VAL A 113 6.59 6.17 -12.01
N LEU A 114 6.18 5.12 -11.29
CA LEU A 114 6.41 5.00 -9.85
C LEU A 114 7.90 4.85 -9.47
N ASN A 115 8.75 4.43 -10.42
CA ASN A 115 10.19 4.34 -10.24
C ASN A 115 10.92 5.67 -10.50
N LEU A 116 10.21 6.72 -10.95
CA LEU A 116 10.79 8.06 -11.06
C LEU A 116 10.94 8.67 -9.66
N PRO A 117 11.91 9.59 -9.46
CA PRO A 117 12.00 10.34 -8.23
C PRO A 117 10.67 11.05 -7.91
N PRO A 118 10.27 11.14 -6.64
CA PRO A 118 9.07 11.88 -6.25
C PRO A 118 9.15 13.32 -6.76
N THR A 119 8.11 13.75 -7.47
CA THR A 119 8.01 15.12 -7.99
C THR A 119 7.05 15.93 -7.14
N THR A 120 7.50 17.08 -6.65
CA THR A 120 6.65 18.13 -6.08
C THR A 120 6.52 19.28 -7.09
N ASP A 121 5.59 20.22 -6.82
CA ASP A 121 5.44 21.46 -7.60
C ASP A 121 5.12 21.27 -9.09
N CYS A 122 4.48 20.15 -9.44
CA CYS A 122 3.92 19.99 -10.76
C CYS A 122 2.79 21.02 -11.00
N PRO A 123 2.61 21.49 -12.24
CA PRO A 123 1.44 22.31 -12.58
C PRO A 123 0.17 21.46 -12.44
N VAL A 124 -0.63 21.75 -11.42
CA VAL A 124 -1.88 21.03 -11.16
C VAL A 124 -2.95 21.52 -12.15
N GLU A 125 -3.20 20.72 -13.17
CA GLU A 125 -4.15 21.03 -14.26
C GLU A 125 -5.60 20.85 -13.80
N ASN A 126 -5.85 19.94 -12.86
CA ASN A 126 -7.19 19.69 -12.32
C ASN A 126 -7.56 20.76 -11.28
N HIS A 127 -8.57 21.57 -11.60
CA HIS A 127 -9.06 22.64 -10.72
C HIS A 127 -9.53 22.14 -9.34
N LEU A 128 -10.08 20.93 -9.23
CA LEU A 128 -10.51 20.38 -7.94
C LEU A 128 -9.29 20.07 -7.06
N TYR A 129 -8.32 19.30 -7.57
CA TYR A 129 -7.09 19.01 -6.82
C TYR A 129 -6.32 20.29 -6.48
N SER A 130 -6.28 21.27 -7.39
CA SER A 130 -5.64 22.56 -7.12
C SER A 130 -6.31 23.31 -5.96
N ARG A 131 -7.64 23.31 -5.91
CA ARG A 131 -8.40 23.92 -4.83
C ARG A 131 -8.16 23.19 -3.50
N ASP A 132 -8.24 21.87 -3.51
CA ASP A 132 -8.14 21.06 -2.29
C ASP A 132 -6.71 21.12 -1.72
N LEU A 133 -5.67 21.08 -2.56
CA LEU A 133 -4.28 21.32 -2.12
C LEU A 133 -4.07 22.74 -1.56
N SER A 134 -4.68 23.75 -2.16
CA SER A 134 -4.61 25.12 -1.66
C SER A 134 -5.28 25.25 -0.29
N SER A 135 -6.41 24.58 -0.10
CA SER A 135 -7.10 24.48 1.20
C SER A 135 -6.22 23.79 2.24
N CYS A 136 -5.60 22.67 1.89
CA CYS A 136 -4.67 21.97 2.78
C CYS A 136 -3.50 22.84 3.23
N ARG A 137 -2.88 23.55 2.28
CA ARG A 137 -1.80 24.50 2.58
C ARG A 137 -2.27 25.58 3.56
N ALA A 138 -3.42 26.20 3.29
CA ALA A 138 -3.98 27.24 4.15
C ALA A 138 -4.22 26.75 5.58
N ASN A 139 -4.85 25.57 5.73
CA ASN A 139 -5.15 24.99 7.04
C ASN A 139 -3.89 24.61 7.84
N CYS A 140 -2.81 24.22 7.16
CA CYS A 140 -1.55 23.89 7.82
C CYS A 140 -0.67 25.11 8.14
N ILE A 141 -0.81 26.24 7.42
CA ILE A 141 -0.04 27.47 7.68
C ILE A 141 -0.34 28.02 9.08
N ASP A 142 -1.61 27.96 9.49
CA ASP A 142 -2.05 28.40 10.82
C ASP A 142 -1.53 27.48 11.96
N GLN A 143 -1.03 26.30 11.61
CA GLN A 143 -0.48 25.30 12.52
C GLN A 143 1.00 25.00 12.23
N SER A 144 1.82 26.02 11.98
CA SER A 144 3.24 25.89 11.56
C SER A 144 4.15 24.98 12.40
N SER A 145 3.77 24.59 13.62
CA SER A 145 4.46 23.59 14.46
C SER A 145 3.97 22.14 14.25
N ASN A 146 2.88 21.94 13.50
CA ASN A 146 2.26 20.64 13.23
C ASN A 146 2.96 19.95 12.04
N PHE A 147 4.05 19.25 12.37
CA PHE A 147 4.81 18.44 11.41
C PHE A 147 3.93 17.46 10.63
N LEU A 148 2.92 16.86 11.27
CA LEU A 148 2.01 15.92 10.62
C LEU A 148 1.20 16.58 9.51
N CYS A 149 0.70 17.79 9.74
CA CYS A 149 -0.06 18.57 8.75
C CYS A 149 0.83 18.92 7.54
N THR A 150 2.05 19.39 7.79
CA THR A 150 3.03 19.71 6.74
C THR A 150 3.38 18.46 5.91
N MET A 151 3.61 17.33 6.58
CA MET A 151 3.90 16.06 5.92
C MET A 151 2.73 15.58 5.06
N GLN A 152 1.49 15.63 5.57
CA GLN A 152 0.29 15.24 4.81
C GLN A 152 0.05 16.14 3.60
N THR A 153 0.31 17.44 3.72
CA THR A 153 0.23 18.39 2.59
C THR A 153 1.24 18.02 1.51
N TRP A 154 2.51 17.83 1.89
CA TRP A 154 3.57 17.43 0.97
C TRP A 154 3.27 16.07 0.29
N MET A 155 2.79 15.09 1.06
CA MET A 155 2.37 13.80 0.50
C MET A 155 1.21 13.94 -0.49
N SER A 156 0.23 14.81 -0.19
CA SER A 156 -0.90 15.07 -1.09
C SER A 156 -0.44 15.69 -2.40
N GLU A 157 0.51 16.63 -2.36
CA GLU A 157 1.10 17.22 -3.56
C GLU A 157 1.80 16.17 -4.42
N GLN A 158 2.63 15.33 -3.80
CA GLN A 158 3.30 14.24 -4.51
C GLN A 158 2.32 13.24 -5.13
N ASN A 159 1.25 12.89 -4.40
CA ASN A 159 0.21 12.01 -4.89
C ASN A 159 -0.48 12.60 -6.12
N VAL A 160 -0.84 13.88 -6.08
CA VAL A 160 -1.46 14.59 -7.22
C VAL A 160 -0.50 14.62 -8.42
N CYS A 161 0.78 14.96 -8.21
CA CYS A 161 1.76 14.96 -9.28
C CYS A 161 1.99 13.57 -9.89
N THR A 162 1.96 12.53 -9.05
CA THR A 162 2.04 11.14 -9.49
C THR A 162 0.81 10.78 -10.34
N MET A 163 -0.39 11.17 -9.89
CA MET A 163 -1.64 10.95 -10.62
C MET A 163 -1.64 11.63 -11.99
N GLN A 164 -1.23 12.89 -12.08
CA GLN A 164 -1.09 13.59 -13.36
C GLN A 164 -0.04 12.91 -14.25
N SER A 165 1.11 12.52 -13.68
CA SER A 165 2.14 11.80 -14.44
C SER A 165 1.62 10.48 -15.00
N LEU A 166 0.83 9.74 -14.23
CA LEU A 166 0.18 8.50 -14.68
C LEU A 166 -0.85 8.78 -15.77
N GLN A 167 -1.68 9.81 -15.61
CA GLN A 167 -2.69 10.17 -16.59
C GLN A 167 -2.05 10.58 -17.93
N HIS A 168 -1.02 11.43 -17.91
CA HIS A 168 -0.34 11.92 -19.11
C HIS A 168 0.50 10.85 -19.80
N LYS A 169 1.20 10.00 -19.04
CA LYS A 169 2.13 9.01 -19.61
C LYS A 169 1.49 7.66 -19.89
N CYS A 170 0.52 7.25 -19.07
CA CYS A 170 -0.07 5.90 -19.11
C CYS A 170 -1.55 5.89 -19.49
N GLY A 171 -2.20 7.05 -19.54
CA GLY A 171 -3.61 7.22 -19.85
C GLY A 171 -4.53 7.18 -18.62
N GLU A 172 -5.76 7.64 -18.81
CA GLU A 172 -6.78 7.77 -17.77
C GLU A 172 -7.14 6.43 -17.11
N GLU A 173 -7.25 5.35 -17.89
CA GLU A 173 -7.54 4.00 -17.35
C GLU A 173 -6.45 3.53 -16.36
N ALA A 174 -5.18 3.83 -16.65
CA ALA A 174 -4.06 3.46 -15.78
C ALA A 174 -4.07 4.27 -14.48
N ALA A 175 -4.31 5.58 -14.60
CA ALA A 175 -4.43 6.47 -13.45
C ALA A 175 -5.60 6.05 -12.55
N SER A 176 -6.78 5.78 -13.13
CA SER A 176 -7.95 5.33 -12.38
C SER A 176 -7.74 3.98 -11.70
N LEU A 177 -7.07 3.03 -12.36
CA LEU A 177 -6.71 1.75 -11.72
C LEU A 177 -5.82 1.97 -10.50
N TYR A 178 -4.81 2.84 -10.62
CA TYR A 178 -3.88 3.16 -9.54
C TYR A 178 -4.59 3.86 -8.37
N GLU A 179 -5.43 4.86 -8.65
CA GLU A 179 -6.25 5.57 -7.66
C GLU A 179 -7.19 4.60 -6.92
N GLN A 180 -7.95 3.79 -7.64
CA GLN A 180 -8.86 2.80 -7.03
C GLN A 180 -8.11 1.85 -6.11
N MET A 181 -6.90 1.43 -6.51
CA MET A 181 -6.06 0.58 -5.69
C MET A 181 -5.57 1.32 -4.45
N GLN A 182 -5.10 2.56 -4.58
CA GLN A 182 -4.63 3.38 -3.46
C GLN A 182 -5.73 3.61 -2.42
N VAL A 183 -6.92 4.02 -2.88
CA VAL A 183 -8.11 4.24 -2.05
C VAL A 183 -8.57 2.97 -1.34
N THR A 184 -8.57 1.83 -2.06
CA THR A 184 -9.06 0.56 -1.50
C THR A 184 -8.08 -0.05 -0.50
N VAL A 185 -6.77 0.06 -0.76
CA VAL A 185 -5.75 -0.70 -0.04
C VAL A 185 -5.10 0.11 1.06
N PHE A 186 -4.81 1.40 0.82
CA PHE A 186 -3.93 2.19 1.66
C PHE A 186 -4.66 3.35 2.34
N GLU A 187 -5.17 4.31 1.56
CA GLU A 187 -5.70 5.56 2.10
C GLU A 187 -6.98 5.99 1.38
N PRO A 188 -8.16 5.89 2.03
CA PRO A 188 -9.45 6.23 1.44
C PRO A 188 -9.57 7.64 0.84
N HIS A 189 -8.77 8.60 1.31
CA HIS A 189 -8.80 9.99 0.82
C HIS A 189 -7.75 10.27 -0.26
N PHE A 190 -6.99 9.27 -0.70
CA PHE A 190 -6.03 9.44 -1.80
C PHE A 190 -6.70 10.11 -3.02
N PRO A 191 -6.06 11.10 -3.68
CA PRO A 191 -4.69 11.56 -3.46
C PRO A 191 -4.52 12.62 -2.36
N ILE A 192 -5.59 13.23 -1.87
CA ILE A 192 -5.58 14.36 -0.91
C ILE A 192 -5.81 13.86 0.52
N ILE A 193 -4.76 13.84 1.34
CA ILE A 193 -4.76 13.18 2.67
C ILE A 193 -4.71 14.14 3.85
N CYS A 194 -4.79 15.44 3.57
CA CYS A 194 -4.61 16.53 4.53
C CYS A 194 -5.90 16.99 5.22
N ASP A 195 -7.07 16.45 4.84
CA ASP A 195 -8.38 16.86 5.37
C ASP A 195 -8.72 16.33 6.78
N LYS A 196 -7.77 15.71 7.50
CA LYS A 196 -8.02 15.15 8.85
C LYS A 196 -6.83 15.31 9.80
N VAL A 197 -6.70 16.51 10.35
CA VAL A 197 -6.21 16.74 11.72
C VAL A 197 -7.19 17.66 12.44
#